data_AF-A0A532AI96-F1
#
_entry.id   AF-A0A532AI96-F1
#
_cell.length_a   1.000
_cell.length_b   1.000
_cell.length_c   1.000
_cell.angle_alpha   90.00
_cell.angle_beta   90.00
_cell.angle_gamma   90.00
#
_symmetry.space_group_name_H-M   'P 1'
#
loop_
_entity.id
_entity.type
_entity.pdbx_description
1 polymer ?
#
loop_
_entity_poly.entity_id
_entity_poly.type
_entity_poly.pdbx_seq_one_letter_code
_entity_poly.pdbx_strand_id
1 'polypeptide(L)'
;PQVRISYQVRTSNVVRDLVASGSFDIGLAADEVDTSGVLHSVFNTPRAVCVMPKNHRLAGKAVITPTDLADEAFLALSPEDTVRVAMDRVFTAHGVRPRILIETPYG
;
A
#
# COMPACT_ATOMS: atom_id res chain seq x y z
N PRO A 1 25.07 -13.00 21.10
CA PRO A 1 24.96 -12.83 19.62
C PRO A 1 25.72 -11.57 19.16
N GLN A 2 26.67 -11.69 18.22
CA GLN A 2 27.49 -10.59 17.70
C GLN A 2 27.15 -10.29 16.23
N VAL A 3 25.92 -9.84 15.96
CA VAL A 3 25.51 -9.41 14.61
C VAL A 3 25.25 -7.91 14.63
N ARG A 4 25.83 -7.16 13.68
CA ARG A 4 25.56 -5.74 13.48
C ARG A 4 24.55 -5.58 12.35
N ILE A 5 23.54 -4.75 12.56
CA ILE A 5 22.47 -4.49 11.58
C ILE A 5 22.49 -3.00 11.21
N SER A 6 22.38 -2.72 9.92
CA SER A 6 22.08 -1.38 9.39
C SER A 6 20.69 -1.41 8.75
N TYR A 7 19.90 -0.35 8.95
CA TYR A 7 18.51 -0.28 8.48
C TYR A 7 18.22 1.08 7.88
N GLN A 8 17.54 1.10 6.73
CA GLN A 8 17.09 2.32 6.07
C GLN A 8 15.70 2.11 5.46
N VAL A 9 14.85 3.14 5.54
CA VAL A 9 13.55 3.21 4.85
C VAL A 9 13.71 4.07 3.60
N ARG A 10 13.34 3.53 2.45
CA ARG A 10 13.39 4.17 1.14
C ARG A 10 12.21 3.69 0.30
N THR A 11 11.93 4.38 -0.79
CA THR A 11 10.97 3.94 -1.80
C THR A 11 11.41 2.64 -2.45
N SER A 12 10.47 1.81 -2.88
CA SER A 12 10.73 0.46 -3.40
C SER A 12 11.74 0.42 -4.55
N ASN A 13 11.71 1.40 -5.47
CA ASN A 13 12.68 1.53 -6.56
C ASN A 13 14.12 1.75 -6.07
N VAL A 14 14.30 2.58 -5.04
CA VAL A 14 15.60 2.85 -4.41
C VAL A 14 16.08 1.62 -3.63
N VAL A 15 15.17 0.91 -2.95
CA VAL A 15 15.51 -0.35 -2.27
C VAL A 15 16.10 -1.35 -3.26
N ARG A 16 15.47 -1.53 -4.43
CA ARG A 16 16.02 -2.40 -5.48
C ARG A 16 17.40 -1.92 -5.94
N ASP A 17 17.56 -0.63 -6.27
CA ASP A 17 18.84 -0.12 -6.78
C ASP A 17 19.99 -0.34 -5.78
N LEU A 18 19.71 -0.16 -4.50
CA LEU A 18 20.67 -0.39 -3.43
C LEU A 18 21.07 -1.85 -3.27
N VAL A 19 20.14 -2.79 -3.50
CA VAL A 19 20.44 -4.23 -3.51
C VAL A 19 21.21 -4.60 -4.79
N ALA A 20 20.75 -4.12 -5.95
CA ALA A 20 21.40 -4.37 -7.24
C ALA A 20 22.84 -3.86 -7.28
N SER A 21 23.13 -2.73 -6.63
CA SER A 21 24.49 -2.18 -6.55
C SER A 21 25.38 -2.86 -5.50
N GLY A 22 24.85 -3.79 -4.69
CA GLY A 22 25.55 -4.38 -3.55
C GLY A 22 25.75 -3.44 -2.35
N SER A 23 25.03 -2.32 -2.28
CA SER A 23 25.07 -1.41 -1.13
C SER A 23 24.32 -1.98 0.08
N PHE A 24 23.34 -2.85 -0.16
CA PHE A 24 22.55 -3.57 0.84
C PHE A 24 22.43 -5.04 0.47
N ASP A 25 22.44 -5.91 1.47
CA ASP A 25 22.34 -7.36 1.27
C ASP A 25 20.90 -7.82 0.96
N ILE A 26 19.91 -7.16 1.58
CA ILE A 26 18.49 -7.54 1.51
C ILE A 26 17.63 -6.28 1.41
N GLY A 27 16.60 -6.34 0.56
CA GLY A 27 15.59 -5.30 0.41
C GLY A 27 14.17 -5.85 0.52
N LEU A 28 13.27 -5.07 1.12
CA LEU A 28 11.82 -5.30 1.08
C LEU A 28 11.19 -4.20 0.23
N ALA A 29 10.48 -4.60 -0.82
CA ALA A 29 9.87 -3.71 -1.81
C ALA A 29 8.46 -4.20 -2.15
N ALA A 30 7.56 -3.28 -2.52
CA ALA A 30 6.25 -3.61 -3.08
C ALA A 30 6.35 -4.04 -4.55
N ASP A 31 5.29 -4.66 -5.07
CA ASP A 31 5.22 -5.40 -6.35
C ASP A 31 5.43 -4.55 -7.64
N GLU A 32 5.80 -3.28 -7.54
CA GLU A 32 5.87 -2.35 -8.68
C GLU A 32 7.26 -2.02 -9.17
N VAL A 33 8.24 -2.76 -8.70
CA VAL A 33 9.64 -2.49 -9.02
C VAL A 33 10.13 -3.51 -10.02
N ASP A 34 10.76 -3.03 -11.09
CA ASP A 34 11.49 -3.90 -12.03
C ASP A 34 12.57 -4.68 -11.27
N THR A 35 12.42 -5.99 -11.18
CA THR A 35 13.35 -6.88 -10.44
C THR A 35 14.50 -7.40 -11.30
N SER A 36 14.71 -6.84 -12.49
CA SER A 36 15.83 -7.18 -13.35
C SER A 36 17.17 -6.98 -12.64
N GLY A 37 18.03 -7.99 -12.70
CA GLY A 37 19.36 -7.95 -12.09
C GLY A 37 19.40 -8.25 -10.58
N VAL A 38 18.26 -8.59 -9.95
CA VAL A 38 18.22 -9.03 -8.54
C VAL A 38 17.52 -10.37 -8.38
N LEU A 39 18.03 -11.19 -7.44
CA LEU A 39 17.29 -12.36 -6.95
C LEU A 39 16.13 -11.87 -6.09
N HIS A 40 14.92 -12.32 -6.38
CA HIS A 40 13.72 -11.91 -5.67
C HIS A 40 12.75 -13.08 -5.48
N SER A 41 11.91 -12.96 -4.46
CA SER A 41 10.80 -13.87 -4.19
C SER A 41 9.71 -13.12 -3.44
N VAL A 42 8.45 -13.51 -3.64
CA VAL A 42 7.34 -12.97 -2.83
C VAL A 42 7.52 -13.37 -1.37
N PHE A 43 7.61 -12.39 -0.48
CA PHE A 43 7.68 -12.61 0.96
C PHE A 43 6.30 -12.69 1.60
N ASN A 44 5.37 -11.81 1.20
CA ASN A 44 3.99 -11.78 1.71
C ASN A 44 3.06 -11.04 0.75
N THR A 45 1.77 -11.38 0.78
CA THR A 45 0.68 -10.72 0.04
C THR A 45 -0.42 -10.30 1.02
N PRO A 46 -0.23 -9.19 1.76
CA PRO A 46 -1.21 -8.74 2.74
C PRO A 46 -2.52 -8.30 2.07
N ARG A 47 -3.64 -8.50 2.75
CA ARG A 47 -4.94 -7.99 2.29
C ARG A 47 -5.08 -6.53 2.69
N ALA A 48 -5.49 -5.68 1.75
CA ALA A 48 -5.98 -4.35 2.07
C ALA A 48 -7.27 -4.46 2.90
N VAL A 49 -7.41 -3.58 3.89
CA VAL A 49 -8.54 -3.56 4.82
C VAL A 49 -9.09 -2.15 4.96
N CYS A 50 -10.38 -2.03 5.29
CA CYS A 50 -10.98 -0.75 5.64
C CYS A 50 -10.60 -0.39 7.09
N VAL A 51 -9.87 0.71 7.27
CA VAL A 51 -9.55 1.25 8.59
C VAL A 51 -10.43 2.46 8.87
N MET A 52 -11.03 2.50 10.05
CA MET A 52 -11.93 3.58 10.47
C MET A 52 -11.89 3.77 11.98
N PRO A 53 -12.32 4.93 12.51
CA PRO A 53 -12.47 5.12 13.95
C PRO A 53 -13.39 4.08 14.59
N LYS A 54 -13.15 3.70 15.85
CA LYS A 54 -13.97 2.69 16.57
C LYS A 54 -15.47 3.02 16.59
N ASN A 55 -15.80 4.32 16.58
CA ASN A 55 -17.17 4.81 16.69
C ASN A 55 -17.79 5.09 15.30
N HIS A 56 -17.10 4.68 14.22
CA HIS A 56 -17.60 4.86 12.87
C HIS A 56 -18.87 4.02 12.65
N ARG A 57 -19.84 4.56 11.91
CA ARG A 57 -21.14 3.91 11.66
C ARG A 57 -21.00 2.49 11.09
N LEU A 58 -19.97 2.27 10.26
CA LEU A 58 -19.68 0.99 9.63
C LEU A 58 -18.87 0.02 10.52
N ALA A 59 -18.34 0.45 11.66
CA ALA A 59 -17.43 -0.37 12.49
C ALA A 59 -18.10 -1.64 13.06
N GLY A 60 -19.43 -1.67 13.17
CA GLY A 60 -20.19 -2.83 13.62
C GLY A 60 -20.49 -3.86 12.51
N LYS A 61 -20.16 -3.57 11.25
CA LYS A 61 -20.42 -4.52 10.15
C LYS A 61 -19.36 -5.60 10.09
N ALA A 62 -19.80 -6.84 9.90
CA ALA A 62 -18.89 -7.98 9.71
C ALA A 62 -18.13 -7.92 8.38
N VAL A 63 -18.74 -7.34 7.34
CA VAL A 63 -18.14 -7.16 6.01
C VAL A 63 -18.48 -5.76 5.50
N ILE A 64 -17.47 -5.07 5.00
CA ILE A 64 -17.60 -3.78 4.31
C ILE A 64 -17.52 -4.03 2.81
N THR A 65 -18.56 -3.63 2.08
CA THR A 65 -18.60 -3.69 0.63
C THR A 65 -18.26 -2.34 0.03
N PRO A 66 -17.85 -2.26 -1.25
CA PRO A 66 -17.61 -0.98 -1.91
C PRO A 66 -18.81 -0.02 -1.80
N THR A 67 -20.03 -0.52 -1.94
CA THR A 67 -21.27 0.29 -1.86
C THR A 67 -21.46 0.95 -0.50
N ASP A 68 -20.98 0.33 0.59
CA ASP A 68 -21.05 0.92 1.92
C ASP A 68 -20.22 2.20 2.05
N LEU A 69 -19.22 2.36 1.20
CA LEU A 69 -18.24 3.45 1.23
C LEU A 69 -18.57 4.59 0.26
N ALA A 70 -19.68 4.49 -0.50
CA ALA A 70 -20.00 5.46 -1.56
C ALA A 70 -20.11 6.90 -1.06
N ASP A 71 -20.74 7.11 0.09
CA ASP A 71 -20.95 8.44 0.67
C ASP A 71 -20.02 8.75 1.85
N GLU A 72 -19.11 7.83 2.17
CA GLU A 72 -18.22 7.99 3.31
C GLU A 72 -17.06 8.94 2.99
N ALA A 73 -16.68 9.72 4.01
CA ALA A 73 -15.48 10.54 3.95
C ALA A 73 -14.24 9.63 3.89
N PHE A 74 -13.41 9.83 2.86
CA PHE A 74 -12.26 8.97 2.61
C PHE A 74 -10.95 9.76 2.74
N LEU A 75 -9.99 9.19 3.47
CA LEU A 75 -8.59 9.61 3.46
C LEU A 75 -7.86 8.67 2.50
N ALA A 76 -7.31 9.23 1.43
CA ALA A 76 -6.70 8.45 0.37
C ALA A 76 -5.19 8.70 0.28
N LEU A 77 -4.49 7.72 -0.29
CA LEU A 77 -3.15 7.93 -0.80
C LEU A 77 -3.20 8.78 -2.08
N SER A 78 -2.03 9.30 -2.47
CA SER A 78 -1.85 10.00 -3.75
C SER A 78 -2.40 9.20 -4.94
N PRO A 79 -2.94 9.87 -5.98
CA PRO A 79 -3.49 9.20 -7.17
C PRO A 79 -2.51 8.29 -7.91
N GLU A 80 -1.21 8.56 -7.81
CA GLU A 80 -0.14 7.78 -8.42
C GLU A 80 0.23 6.51 -7.63
N ASP A 81 -0.22 6.43 -6.37
CA ASP A 81 -0.01 5.26 -5.53
C ASP A 81 -0.81 4.07 -6.07
N THR A 82 -0.18 2.93 -6.17
CA THR A 82 -0.76 1.74 -6.79
C THR A 82 -1.82 1.06 -5.94
N VAL A 83 -1.74 1.17 -4.62
CA VAL A 83 -2.81 0.75 -3.71
C VAL A 83 -4.03 1.62 -4.00
N ARG A 84 -3.83 2.92 -4.21
CA ARG A 84 -4.90 3.84 -4.63
C ARG A 84 -5.47 3.47 -5.99
N VAL A 85 -4.64 3.19 -6.98
CA VAL A 85 -5.08 2.75 -8.33
C VAL A 85 -5.88 1.44 -8.25
N ALA A 86 -5.41 0.47 -7.47
CA ALA A 86 -6.11 -0.81 -7.28
C ALA A 86 -7.48 -0.61 -6.60
N MET A 87 -7.53 0.24 -5.56
CA MET A 87 -8.76 0.61 -4.88
C MET A 87 -9.76 1.31 -5.81
N ASP A 88 -9.30 2.27 -6.61
CA ASP A 88 -10.15 3.02 -7.55
C ASP A 88 -10.74 2.10 -8.64
N ARG A 89 -9.99 1.08 -9.08
CA ARG A 89 -10.52 0.02 -9.98
C ARG A 89 -11.66 -0.76 -9.32
N VAL A 90 -11.52 -1.13 -8.04
CA VAL A 90 -12.56 -1.84 -7.29
C VAL A 90 -13.81 -0.98 -7.16
N PHE A 91 -13.68 0.29 -6.79
CA PHE A 91 -14.82 1.20 -6.68
C PHE A 91 -15.50 1.44 -8.03
N THR A 92 -14.72 1.69 -9.08
CA THR A 92 -15.24 1.89 -10.44
C THR A 92 -16.02 0.68 -10.94
N ALA A 93 -15.52 -0.54 -10.70
CA ALA A 93 -16.20 -1.77 -11.07
C ALA A 93 -17.57 -1.95 -10.39
N HIS A 94 -17.80 -1.29 -9.25
CA HIS A 94 -19.06 -1.32 -8.52
C HIS A 94 -19.90 -0.04 -8.69
N GLY A 95 -19.48 0.88 -9.58
CA GLY A 95 -20.16 2.16 -9.79
C GLY A 95 -20.09 3.10 -8.58
N VAL A 96 -19.13 2.89 -7.69
CA VAL A 96 -18.96 3.65 -6.44
C VAL A 96 -17.92 4.75 -6.65
N ARG A 97 -18.14 5.92 -6.04
CA ARG A 97 -17.16 7.01 -5.99
C ARG A 97 -17.03 7.50 -4.55
N PRO A 98 -16.00 7.08 -3.79
CA PRO A 98 -15.82 7.55 -2.42
C PRO A 98 -15.54 9.06 -2.38
N ARG A 99 -15.96 9.73 -1.31
CA ARG A 99 -15.73 11.17 -1.14
C ARG A 99 -14.36 11.41 -0.51
N ILE A 100 -13.34 11.53 -1.34
CA ILE A 100 -11.97 11.81 -0.91
C ILE A 100 -11.88 13.23 -0.36
N LEU A 101 -11.63 13.35 0.94
CA LEU A 101 -11.50 14.65 1.62
C LEU A 101 -10.05 15.10 1.77
N ILE A 102 -9.14 14.13 1.93
CA ILE A 102 -7.73 14.36 2.16
C ILE A 102 -6.96 13.35 1.35
N GLU A 103 -5.97 13.83 0.60
CA GLU A 103 -4.94 13.01 -0.01
C GLU A 103 -3.62 13.27 0.72
N THR A 104 -2.94 12.21 1.09
CA THR A 104 -1.63 12.30 1.73
C THR A 104 -0.58 11.65 0.81
N PRO A 105 0.45 12.39 0.39
CA PRO A 105 1.56 11.78 -0.33
C PRO A 105 2.31 10.80 0.56
N TYR A 106 2.96 9.83 -0.08
CA TYR A 106 3.95 8.99 0.59
C TYR A 106 5.09 9.90 1.09
N GLY A 107 5.44 9.77 2.38
CA GLY A 107 6.52 10.53 3.02
C GLY A 107 7.90 9.94 2.78
#